data_AF-A0A6A3F6Y4-F1
#
_entry.id   AF-A0A6A3F6Y4-F1
#
_cell.length_a   1.000
_cell.length_b   1.000
_cell.length_c   1.000
_cell.angle_alpha   90.00
_cell.angle_beta   90.00
_cell.angle_gamma   90.00
#
_symmetry.space_group_name_H-M   'P 1'
#
loop_
_entity.id
_entity.type
_entity.pdbx_description
1 polymer ?
#
loop_
_entity_poly.entity_id
_entity_poly.type
_entity_poly.pdbx_seq_one_letter_code
_entity_poly.pdbx_strand_id
1 'polypeptide(L)'
;MRQSDIPLTAMSTPSGMLWEWLVMPHGLKNAPATFNRCVKHLLRSVRDFAPSYFDDVFIHSRAVNGKSEVEVHKEHLRRLFALMSKHKLYTNLKKCIFGASEIPVIGCLI
;
A
#
# COMPACT_ATOMS: atom_id res chain seq x y z
N MET A 1 -7.94 14.39 3.61
CA MET A 1 -7.38 15.53 2.86
C MET A 1 -7.02 16.62 3.87
N ARG A 2 -6.10 17.54 3.59
CA ARG A 2 -5.91 18.71 4.49
C ARG A 2 -7.16 19.57 4.41
N GLN A 3 -7.63 20.09 5.54
CA GLN A 3 -8.90 20.84 5.60
C GLN A 3 -8.92 22.04 4.66
N SER A 4 -7.78 22.73 4.50
CA SER A 4 -7.59 23.87 3.60
C SER A 4 -7.73 23.53 2.12
N ASP A 5 -7.51 22.26 1.75
CA ASP A 5 -7.42 21.83 0.36
C ASP A 5 -8.71 21.15 -0.11
N ILE A 6 -9.65 20.86 0.80
CA ILE A 6 -10.94 20.22 0.48
C ILE A 6 -11.73 21.02 -0.58
N PRO A 7 -11.86 22.35 -0.48
CA PRO A 7 -12.60 23.13 -1.47
C PRO A 7 -11.97 23.10 -2.88
N LEU A 8 -10.67 22.81 -2.99
CA LEU A 8 -9.98 22.67 -4.28
C LEU A 8 -10.36 21.39 -5.04
N THR A 9 -11.09 20.49 -4.38
CA THR A 9 -11.56 19.22 -4.95
C THR A 9 -13.03 19.27 -5.34
N ALA A 10 -13.66 20.46 -5.29
CA ALA A 10 -15.07 20.63 -5.59
C ALA A 10 -15.42 20.21 -7.03
N MET A 11 -16.54 19.50 -7.17
CA MET A 11 -17.06 19.05 -8.46
C MET A 11 -18.59 19.13 -8.50
N SER A 12 -19.13 19.46 -9.67
CA SER A 12 -20.56 19.59 -9.91
C SER A 12 -21.16 18.35 -10.57
N THR A 13 -22.32 17.92 -10.10
CA THR A 13 -23.15 16.93 -10.82
C THR A 13 -24.00 17.60 -11.90
N PRO A 14 -24.55 16.85 -12.88
CA PRO A 14 -25.49 17.40 -13.86
C PRO A 14 -26.74 18.05 -13.27
N SER A 15 -27.11 17.71 -12.02
CA SER A 15 -28.19 18.37 -11.27
C SER A 15 -27.80 19.72 -10.67
N GLY A 16 -26.55 20.16 -10.83
CA GLY A 16 -26.04 21.41 -10.25
C GLY A 16 -25.59 21.31 -8.79
N MET A 17 -25.59 20.11 -8.18
CA MET A 17 -25.11 19.92 -6.80
C MET A 17 -23.59 19.91 -6.75
N LEU A 18 -23.02 20.59 -5.75
CA LEU A 18 -21.57 20.62 -5.49
C LEU A 18 -21.18 19.59 -4.44
N TRP A 19 -20.10 18.87 -4.72
CA TRP A 19 -19.52 17.87 -3.82
C TRP A 19 -18.01 18.09 -3.70
N GLU A 20 -17.46 17.75 -2.54
CA GLU A 20 -16.02 17.86 -2.26
C GLU A 20 -15.48 16.52 -1.74
N TRP A 21 -14.19 16.28 -1.93
CA TRP A 21 -13.54 15.05 -1.49
C TRP A 21 -12.90 15.20 -0.10
N LEU A 22 -13.33 14.37 0.84
CA LEU A 22 -12.74 14.30 2.18
C LEU A 22 -11.46 13.42 2.22
N VAL A 23 -11.33 12.51 1.27
CA VAL A 23 -10.15 11.67 1.03
C VAL A 23 -9.45 12.10 -0.26
N MET A 24 -8.25 11.60 -0.52
CA MET A 24 -7.55 11.92 -1.77
C MET A 24 -8.25 11.25 -2.96
N PRO A 25 -8.83 12.00 -3.92
CA PRO A 25 -9.47 11.41 -5.09
C PRO A 25 -8.45 10.95 -6.14
N HIS A 26 -8.91 10.08 -7.04
CA HIS A 26 -8.19 9.78 -8.27
C HIS A 26 -8.14 11.01 -9.20
N GLY A 27 -7.14 11.08 -10.08
CA GLY A 27 -7.01 12.15 -11.07
C GLY A 27 -6.17 13.35 -10.62
N LEU A 28 -5.84 13.47 -9.32
CA LEU A 28 -4.89 14.49 -8.88
C LEU A 28 -3.47 14.14 -9.33
N LYS A 29 -2.79 15.09 -9.98
CA LYS A 29 -1.41 14.93 -10.50
C LYS A 29 -0.42 14.35 -9.49
N ASN A 30 -0.54 14.75 -8.23
CA ASN A 30 0.39 14.36 -7.16
C ASN A 30 -0.13 13.22 -6.26
N ALA A 31 -1.29 12.62 -6.57
CA ALA A 31 -1.86 11.56 -5.74
C ALA A 31 -0.93 10.34 -5.61
N PRO A 32 -0.36 9.78 -6.69
CA PRO A 32 0.52 8.61 -6.58
C PRO A 32 1.77 8.88 -5.74
N ALA A 33 2.41 10.04 -5.94
CA ALA A 33 3.59 10.44 -5.18
C ALA A 33 3.28 10.64 -3.68
N THR A 34 2.11 11.20 -3.38
CA THR A 34 1.65 11.40 -2.00
C THR A 34 1.34 10.08 -1.31
N PHE A 35 0.66 9.17 -2.00
CA PHE A 35 0.37 7.82 -1.49
C PHE A 35 1.66 7.03 -1.24
N ASN A 36 2.57 6.99 -2.21
CA ASN A 36 3.86 6.31 -2.10
C ASN A 36 4.67 6.80 -0.88
N ARG A 37 4.73 8.12 -0.64
CA ARG A 37 5.39 8.69 0.54
C ARG A 37 4.71 8.27 1.84
N CYS A 38 3.38 8.23 1.87
CA CYS A 38 2.61 7.76 3.02
C CYS A 38 2.93 6.29 3.34
N VAL A 39 2.79 5.39 2.36
CA VAL A 39 3.04 3.95 2.53
C VAL A 39 4.49 3.69 2.94
N LYS A 40 5.46 4.31 2.27
CA LYS A 40 6.89 4.18 2.63
C LYS A 40 7.18 4.63 4.06
N HIS A 41 6.53 5.70 4.52
CA HIS A 41 6.71 6.20 5.88
C HIS A 41 6.09 5.23 6.90
N LEU A 42 4.85 4.80 6.67
CA LEU A 42 4.10 3.94 7.57
C LEU A 42 4.71 2.52 7.68
N LEU A 43 5.27 2.00 6.58
CA LEU A 43 5.88 0.67 6.53
C LEU A 43 7.40 0.68 6.76
N ARG A 44 7.97 1.82 7.19
CA ARG A 44 9.43 1.98 7.34
C ARG A 44 10.06 0.92 8.25
N SER A 45 9.37 0.50 9.31
CA SER A 45 9.88 -0.49 10.28
C SER A 45 9.96 -1.92 9.74
N VAL A 46 9.32 -2.20 8.60
CA VAL A 46 9.32 -3.52 7.95
C VAL A 46 9.99 -3.50 6.58
N ARG A 47 10.58 -2.37 6.19
CA ARG A 47 11.17 -2.13 4.86
C ARG A 47 12.21 -3.18 4.45
N ASP A 48 12.95 -3.74 5.41
CA ASP A 48 14.04 -4.67 5.13
C ASP A 48 13.57 -6.02 4.56
N PHE A 49 12.30 -6.39 4.79
CA PHE A 49 11.69 -7.60 4.21
C PHE A 49 10.41 -7.31 3.42
N ALA A 50 9.85 -6.10 3.54
CA ALA A 50 8.63 -5.66 2.90
C ALA A 50 8.78 -4.27 2.23
N PRO A 51 9.69 -4.10 1.25
CA PRO A 51 9.80 -2.85 0.51
C PRO A 51 8.52 -2.53 -0.27
N SER A 52 8.11 -1.26 -0.24
CA SER A 52 6.95 -0.75 -0.98
C SER A 52 7.35 0.11 -2.18
N TYR A 53 6.64 -0.04 -3.29
CA TYR A 53 6.78 0.78 -4.48
C TYR A 53 5.40 1.22 -4.99
N PHE A 54 5.08 2.51 -4.86
CA PHE A 54 3.75 3.05 -5.12
C PHE A 54 2.67 2.26 -4.39
N ASP A 55 1.86 1.50 -5.12
CA ASP A 55 0.67 0.81 -4.62
C ASP A 55 0.97 -0.64 -4.24
N ASP A 56 2.18 -1.13 -4.55
CA ASP A 56 2.60 -2.51 -4.32
C ASP A 56 3.56 -2.62 -3.13
N VAL A 57 3.40 -3.71 -2.36
CA VAL A 57 4.30 -4.10 -1.27
C VAL A 57 4.82 -5.50 -1.57
N PHE A 58 6.13 -5.64 -1.73
CA PHE A 58 6.77 -6.91 -2.05
C PHE A 58 7.32 -7.50 -0.77
N ILE A 59 7.02 -8.77 -0.49
CA ILE A 59 7.45 -9.44 0.73
C ILE A 59 8.38 -10.57 0.35
N HIS A 60 9.64 -10.50 0.78
CA HIS A 60 10.61 -11.57 0.58
C HIS A 60 11.02 -12.15 1.92
N SER A 61 11.37 -13.43 1.94
CA SER A 61 11.71 -14.15 3.18
C SER A 61 12.72 -15.22 2.86
N ARG A 62 13.69 -15.41 3.76
CA ARG A 62 14.74 -16.43 3.63
C ARG A 62 14.80 -17.22 4.93
N ALA A 63 15.22 -18.47 4.84
CA ALA A 63 15.39 -19.33 5.99
C ALA A 63 16.47 -18.75 6.91
N VAL A 64 16.14 -18.60 8.19
CA VAL A 64 17.04 -18.04 9.21
C VAL A 64 16.74 -18.70 10.55
N ASN A 65 17.76 -18.83 11.41
CA ASN A 65 17.61 -19.32 12.79
C ASN A 65 16.89 -20.68 12.89
N GLY A 66 17.15 -21.59 11.94
CA GLY A 66 16.53 -22.92 11.91
C GLY A 66 15.07 -22.95 11.42
N LYS A 67 14.49 -21.81 11.04
CA LYS A 67 13.16 -21.73 10.44
C LYS A 67 13.23 -21.83 8.92
N SER A 68 12.27 -22.53 8.33
CA SER A 68 12.05 -22.56 6.88
C SER A 68 11.62 -21.19 6.34
N GLU A 69 11.80 -20.98 5.04
CA GLU A 69 11.37 -19.74 4.35
C GLU A 69 9.88 -19.45 4.56
N VAL A 70 9.05 -20.50 4.54
CA VAL A 70 7.60 -20.40 4.73
C VAL A 70 7.25 -19.97 6.15
N GLU A 71 7.94 -20.48 7.17
CA GLU A 71 7.71 -20.08 8.57
C GLU A 71 8.09 -18.62 8.79
N VAL A 72 9.25 -18.19 8.28
CA VAL A 72 9.67 -16.78 8.32
C VAL A 72 8.70 -15.90 7.56
N HIS A 73 8.21 -16.34 6.39
CA HIS A 73 7.26 -15.59 5.59
C HIS A 73 5.93 -15.36 6.31
N LYS A 74 5.41 -16.37 7.03
CA LYS A 74 4.23 -16.22 7.87
C LYS A 74 4.43 -15.19 8.98
N GLU A 75 5.63 -15.10 9.57
CA GLU A 75 5.96 -14.09 10.58
C GLU A 75 6.03 -12.68 9.98
N HIS A 76 6.66 -12.54 8.81
CA HIS A 76 6.70 -11.29 8.05
C HIS A 76 5.29 -10.79 7.68
N LEU A 77 4.43 -11.68 7.16
CA LEU A 77 3.03 -11.37 6.85
C LEU A 77 2.28 -10.87 8.10
N ARG A 78 2.40 -11.57 9.23
CA ARG A 78 1.75 -11.13 10.49
C ARG A 78 2.21 -9.75 10.92
N ARG A 79 3.52 -9.47 10.88
CA ARG A 79 4.08 -8.16 11.24
C ARG A 79 3.60 -7.06 10.30
N LEU A 80 3.62 -7.30 8.99
CA LEU A 80 3.14 -6.35 8.00
C LEU A 80 1.64 -6.08 8.17
N PHE A 81 0.81 -7.11 8.26
CA PHE A 81 -0.63 -6.95 8.38
C PHE A 81 -1.05 -6.30 9.70
N ALA A 82 -0.36 -6.58 10.81
CA ALA A 82 -0.59 -5.87 12.06
C ALA A 82 -0.32 -4.37 11.91
N LEU A 83 0.77 -4.00 11.24
CA LEU A 83 1.13 -2.60 10.98
C LEU A 83 0.15 -1.91 10.03
N MET A 84 -0.24 -2.59 8.94
CA MET A 84 -1.25 -2.08 8.00
C MET A 84 -2.60 -1.86 8.68
N SER A 85 -3.05 -2.82 9.48
CA SER A 85 -4.29 -2.74 10.27
C SER A 85 -4.27 -1.55 11.24
N LYS A 86 -3.16 -1.37 11.98
CA LYS A 86 -2.96 -0.22 12.87
C LYS A 86 -3.12 1.13 12.16
N HIS A 87 -2.66 1.22 10.92
CA HIS A 87 -2.71 2.44 10.12
C HIS A 87 -3.92 2.51 9.16
N LYS A 88 -4.85 1.56 9.23
CA LYS A 88 -6.03 1.47 8.35
C LYS A 88 -5.64 1.47 6.87
N LEU A 89 -4.54 0.79 6.53
CA LEU A 89 -4.15 0.48 5.16
C LEU A 89 -4.72 -0.89 4.78
N TYR A 90 -5.37 -0.96 3.63
CA TYR A 90 -6.06 -2.17 3.17
C TYR A 90 -5.53 -2.59 1.81
N THR A 91 -5.37 -3.90 1.62
CA THR A 91 -5.00 -4.49 0.33
C THR A 91 -6.23 -4.97 -0.42
N ASN A 92 -6.14 -4.96 -1.75
CA ASN A 92 -7.14 -5.61 -2.58
C ASN A 92 -6.78 -7.09 -2.75
N LEU A 93 -7.45 -7.97 -2.00
CA LEU A 93 -7.18 -9.41 -2.00
C LEU A 93 -7.21 -10.04 -3.41
N LYS A 94 -8.06 -9.54 -4.32
CA LYS A 94 -8.14 -10.07 -5.70
C LYS A 94 -6.90 -9.79 -6.54
N LYS A 95 -6.08 -8.81 -6.13
CA LYS A 95 -4.84 -8.41 -6.81
C LYS A 95 -3.58 -8.92 -6.10
N CYS A 96 -3.71 -9.53 -4.92
CA CYS A 96 -2.56 -10.01 -4.16
C CYS A 96 -2.12 -11.40 -4.62
N ILE A 97 -0.81 -11.62 -4.64
CA ILE A 97 -0.19 -12.94 -4.87
C ILE A 97 0.55 -13.32 -3.58
N PHE A 98 0.31 -14.52 -3.06
CA PHE A 98 0.88 -14.99 -1.80
C PHE A 98 1.56 -16.34 -1.98
N GLY A 99 2.71 -16.53 -1.32
CA GLY A 99 3.40 -17.82 -1.25
C GLY A 99 3.84 -18.38 -2.60
N ALA A 100 4.01 -17.53 -3.61
CA ALA A 100 4.55 -17.90 -4.90
C ALA A 100 6.08 -17.90 -4.86
N SER A 101 6.68 -18.82 -5.62
CA SER A 101 8.14 -18.87 -5.80
C SER A 101 8.67 -17.66 -6.56
N GLU A 102 7.84 -17.12 -7.47
CA GLU A 102 8.13 -15.98 -8.31
C GLU A 102 6.90 -15.07 -8.41
N ILE A 103 7.11 -13.77 -8.50
CA ILE A 103 6.04 -12.77 -8.64
C ILE A 103 6.39 -11.69 -9.68
N PRO A 104 5.38 -11.14 -10.37
CA PRO A 104 5.59 -9.99 -11.24
C PRO A 104 5.87 -8.72 -10.41
N VAL A 105 7.00 -8.07 -10.69
CA VAL A 105 7.45 -6.83 -10.06
C VAL A 105 7.92 -5.87 -11.16
N ILE A 106 7.18 -4.77 -11.36
CA ILE A 106 7.55 -3.68 -12.31
C ILE A 106 7.88 -4.22 -13.72
N GLY A 107 7.11 -5.19 -14.20
CA GLY A 107 7.29 -5.80 -15.53
C GLY A 107 8.39 -6.87 -15.62
N CYS A 108 9.05 -7.21 -14.51
CA CYS A 108 9.98 -8.34 -14.41
C CYS A 108 9.39 -9.45 -13.55
N LEU A 109 9.81 -10.69 -13.77
CA LEU A 109 9.51 -11.81 -12.87
C LEU A 109 10.67 -11.95 -11.89
N ILE A 110 10.38 -11.96 -10.58
CA ILE A 110 11.38 -12.02 -9.50
C ILE A 110 11.05 -13.18 -8.57
#